data_AF-A0A966CH34-F1
#
_entry.id   AF-A0A966CH34-F1
#
_cell.length_a   1.000
_cell.length_b   1.000
_cell.length_c   1.000
_cell.angle_alpha   90.00
_cell.angle_beta   90.00
_cell.angle_gamma   90.00
#
_symmetry.space_group_name_H-M   'P 1'
#
loop_
_entity.id
_entity.type
_entity.pdbx_description
1 polymer ?
#
loop_
_entity_poly.entity_id
_entity_poly.type
_entity_poly.pdbx_seq_one_letter_code
_entity_poly.pdbx_strand_id
1 'polypeptide(L)'
;MIFRVGIENNNEGRSVAYALEHPGCFAYGKDANAAALNMETALQAYATWILKHEPRTWLNFEEVEIQVEEAWDVYLINDEFDRVEKDGYSVDAFFRYDWKPLTAVEIQRALKLLAWSRSDLLITVEGLSDEKLNQTYLGERWSISGILGHIGGAESWYLDRLGLAFPRQEVPEEPFARLEKVRALLKTTLPKLAGSKQVVGIDGEFWSPRKILRRALWHERDHIEHIRKLL
;
A
#
# COMPACT_ATOMS: atom_id res chain seq x y z
N MET A 1 19.68 -13.98 0.00
CA MET A 1 18.30 -13.82 0.48
C MET A 1 17.37 -13.85 -0.72
N ILE A 2 16.34 -14.71 -0.67
CA ILE A 2 15.32 -14.79 -1.72
C ILE A 2 14.21 -13.80 -1.39
N PHE A 3 13.91 -12.90 -2.33
CA PHE A 3 12.76 -12.01 -2.31
C PHE A 3 11.66 -12.60 -3.17
N ARG A 4 10.60 -13.08 -2.51
CA ARG A 4 9.40 -13.59 -3.16
C ARG A 4 8.57 -12.44 -3.72
N VAL A 5 8.30 -12.50 -5.02
CA VAL A 5 7.62 -11.43 -5.75
C VAL A 5 6.27 -11.91 -6.28
N GLY A 6 5.22 -11.14 -5.98
CA GLY A 6 3.92 -11.25 -6.65
C GLY A 6 3.78 -10.11 -7.66
N ILE A 7 3.24 -10.41 -8.85
CA ILE A 7 3.00 -9.41 -9.90
C ILE A 7 1.49 -9.18 -10.05
N GLU A 8 1.06 -7.93 -10.01
CA GLU A 8 -0.31 -7.51 -10.35
C GLU A 8 -0.28 -6.79 -11.69
N ASN A 9 -0.86 -7.40 -12.72
CA ASN A 9 -0.97 -6.85 -14.06
C ASN A 9 -2.25 -6.03 -14.19
N ASN A 10 -2.26 -5.11 -15.16
CA ASN A 10 -3.38 -4.22 -15.47
C ASN A 10 -3.79 -3.27 -14.33
N ASN A 11 -2.91 -3.08 -13.34
CA ASN A 11 -3.06 -2.02 -12.33
C ASN A 11 -2.88 -0.67 -13.04
N GLU A 12 -3.98 0.05 -13.28
CA GLU A 12 -3.98 1.35 -13.98
C GLU A 12 -3.23 1.32 -15.34
N GLY A 13 -3.35 0.21 -16.08
CA GLY A 13 -2.68 0.03 -17.38
C GLY A 13 -1.19 -0.30 -17.32
N ARG A 14 -0.67 -0.63 -16.13
CA ARG A 14 0.73 -1.07 -15.90
C ARG A 14 0.76 -2.33 -15.03
N SER A 15 1.96 -2.85 -14.78
CA SER A 15 2.19 -3.95 -13.85
C SER A 15 2.92 -3.48 -12.60
N VAL A 16 2.60 -4.08 -11.45
CA VAL A 16 3.25 -3.82 -10.16
C VAL A 16 3.84 -5.12 -9.64
N ALA A 17 5.15 -5.14 -9.40
CA ALA A 17 5.82 -6.20 -8.67
C ALA A 17 5.90 -5.83 -7.19
N TYR A 18 5.52 -6.74 -6.30
CA TYR A 18 5.53 -6.56 -4.85
C TYR A 18 6.50 -7.55 -4.20
N ALA A 19 7.41 -7.10 -3.34
CA ALA A 19 8.15 -8.02 -2.46
C ALA A 19 7.22 -8.46 -1.31
N LEU A 20 6.70 -9.69 -1.38
CA LEU A 20 5.59 -10.16 -0.55
C LEU A 20 5.90 -10.23 0.95
N GLU A 21 7.19 -10.35 1.31
CA GLU A 21 7.68 -10.41 2.70
C GLU A 21 8.12 -9.03 3.22
N HIS A 22 8.13 -8.01 2.35
CA HIS A 22 8.65 -6.67 2.60
C HIS A 22 7.62 -5.61 2.17
N PRO A 23 6.52 -5.44 2.93
CA PRO A 23 5.43 -4.55 2.52
C PRO A 23 5.95 -3.12 2.38
N GLY A 24 5.48 -2.45 1.32
CA GLY A 24 6.00 -1.16 0.89
C GLY A 24 7.16 -1.27 -0.10
N CYS A 25 7.83 -2.41 -0.30
CA CYS A 25 8.81 -2.57 -1.38
C CYS A 25 8.11 -3.07 -2.66
N PHE A 26 8.12 -2.25 -3.70
CA PHE A 26 7.44 -2.53 -4.97
C PHE A 26 8.14 -1.84 -6.15
N ALA A 27 7.86 -2.32 -7.35
CA ALA A 27 8.32 -1.74 -8.59
C ALA A 27 7.21 -1.73 -9.64
N TYR A 28 7.09 -0.62 -10.37
CA TYR A 28 6.23 -0.57 -11.55
C TYR A 28 6.99 -0.96 -12.80
N GLY A 29 6.27 -1.49 -13.78
CA GLY A 29 6.74 -1.69 -15.15
C GLY A 29 5.59 -1.59 -16.13
N LYS A 30 5.92 -1.32 -17.40
CA LYS A 30 4.92 -1.32 -18.49
C LYS A 30 4.25 -2.69 -18.67
N ASP A 31 4.92 -3.75 -18.24
CA ASP A 31 4.48 -5.14 -18.26
C ASP A 31 5.14 -5.90 -17.09
N ALA A 32 4.74 -7.16 -16.89
CA ALA A 32 5.23 -8.02 -15.82
C ALA A 32 6.76 -8.16 -15.82
N ASN A 33 7.38 -8.30 -17.00
CA ASN A 33 8.82 -8.48 -17.13
C ASN A 33 9.57 -7.21 -16.71
N ALA A 34 9.11 -6.04 -17.17
CA ALA A 34 9.67 -4.77 -16.77
C ALA A 34 9.51 -4.51 -15.27
N ALA A 35 8.35 -4.85 -14.69
CA ALA A 35 8.12 -4.71 -13.25
C ALA A 35 9.05 -5.61 -12.44
N ALA A 36 9.23 -6.87 -12.87
CA ALA A 36 10.16 -7.81 -12.24
C ALA A 36 11.62 -7.35 -12.35
N LEU A 37 12.05 -6.84 -13.51
CA LEU A 37 13.40 -6.31 -13.69
C LEU A 37 13.68 -5.10 -12.79
N ASN A 38 12.68 -4.22 -12.62
CA ASN A 38 12.81 -3.03 -11.79
C ASN A 38 12.83 -3.34 -10.28
N MET A 39 12.57 -4.59 -9.86
CA MET A 39 12.62 -4.97 -8.45
C MET A 39 14.02 -4.85 -7.85
N GLU A 40 15.09 -5.04 -8.62
CA GLU A 40 16.45 -4.88 -8.11
C GLU A 40 16.69 -3.43 -7.62
N THR A 41 16.37 -2.45 -8.46
CA THR A 41 16.43 -1.03 -8.12
C THR A 41 15.51 -0.68 -6.95
N ALA A 42 14.28 -1.24 -6.93
CA ALA A 42 13.34 -1.01 -5.85
C ALA A 42 13.84 -1.55 -4.50
N LEU A 43 14.50 -2.72 -4.50
CA LEU A 43 15.08 -3.31 -3.30
C LEU A 43 16.23 -2.46 -2.75
N GLN A 44 17.09 -1.91 -3.62
CA GLN A 44 18.15 -0.98 -3.21
C GLN A 44 17.59 0.31 -2.62
N ALA A 45 16.56 0.89 -3.25
CA ALA A 45 15.88 2.08 -2.73
C ALA A 45 15.19 1.80 -1.39
N TYR A 46 14.56 0.63 -1.25
CA TYR A 46 13.93 0.19 -0.01
C TYR A 46 14.95 -0.05 1.12
N ALA A 47 16.08 -0.68 0.81
CA ALA A 47 17.18 -0.86 1.74
C ALA A 47 17.70 0.48 2.26
N THR A 48 17.94 1.42 1.33
CA THR A 48 18.39 2.78 1.65
C THR A 48 17.39 3.52 2.53
N TRP A 49 16.10 3.42 2.19
CA TRP A 49 15.03 4.01 2.98
C TRP A 49 14.99 3.47 4.41
N ILE A 50 15.13 2.16 4.59
CA ILE A 50 15.14 1.55 5.93
C ILE A 50 16.40 1.94 6.70
N LEU A 51 17.57 1.95 6.08
CA LEU A 51 18.82 2.35 6.73
C LEU A 51 18.82 3.81 7.19
N LYS A 52 18.10 4.69 6.49
CA LYS A 52 17.88 6.09 6.92
C LYS A 52 17.15 6.17 8.28
N HIS A 53 16.21 5.27 8.52
CA HIS A 53 15.38 5.26 9.73
C HIS A 53 15.91 4.35 10.85
N GLU A 54 16.55 3.22 10.49
CA GLU A 54 17.08 2.24 11.44
C GLU A 54 18.41 1.65 10.92
N PRO A 55 19.57 2.19 11.36
CA PRO A 55 20.88 1.71 10.92
C PRO A 55 21.15 0.24 11.28
N ARG A 56 20.55 -0.26 12.37
CA ARG A 56 20.58 -1.67 12.78
C ARG A 56 19.34 -2.39 12.26
N THR A 57 19.26 -2.56 10.95
CA THR A 57 18.10 -3.15 10.28
C THR A 57 18.06 -4.69 10.41
N TRP A 58 16.85 -5.26 10.25
CA TRP A 58 16.64 -6.71 10.15
C TRP A 58 16.88 -7.27 8.75
N LEU A 59 17.20 -6.41 7.79
CA LEU A 59 17.37 -6.79 6.39
C LEU A 59 18.83 -7.15 6.11
N ASN A 60 19.02 -8.25 5.38
CA ASN A 60 20.30 -8.64 4.82
C ASN A 60 20.19 -8.66 3.30
N PHE A 61 20.81 -7.67 2.64
CA PHE A 61 20.84 -7.49 1.19
C PHE A 61 22.18 -7.90 0.55
N GLU A 62 23.05 -8.64 1.25
CA GLU A 62 24.38 -9.01 0.74
C GLU A 62 24.29 -9.87 -0.53
N GLU A 63 23.34 -10.80 -0.57
CA GLU A 63 23.00 -11.58 -1.76
C GLU A 63 21.50 -11.47 -1.97
N VAL A 64 21.07 -11.00 -3.15
CA VAL A 64 19.65 -10.80 -3.49
C VAL A 64 19.31 -11.71 -4.64
N GLU A 65 18.38 -12.63 -4.40
CA GLU A 65 17.73 -13.43 -5.45
C GLU A 65 16.27 -13.01 -5.53
N ILE A 66 15.78 -12.73 -6.74
CA ILE A 66 14.39 -12.32 -6.96
C ILE A 66 13.65 -13.50 -7.57
N GLN A 67 12.62 -13.97 -6.89
CA GLN A 67 11.81 -15.10 -7.34
C GLN A 67 10.35 -14.66 -7.51
N VAL A 68 9.90 -14.56 -8.76
CA VAL A 68 8.48 -14.35 -9.05
C VAL A 68 7.72 -15.64 -8.74
N GLU A 69 6.81 -15.59 -7.77
CA GLU A 69 6.02 -16.74 -7.32
C GLU A 69 4.64 -16.81 -7.98
N GLU A 70 4.06 -15.66 -8.30
CA GLU A 70 2.67 -15.57 -8.76
C GLU A 70 2.44 -14.28 -9.54
N ALA A 71 1.50 -14.34 -10.48
CA ALA A 71 0.95 -13.19 -11.18
C ALA A 71 -0.58 -13.17 -11.03
N TRP A 72 -1.14 -11.98 -10.97
CA TRP A 72 -2.57 -11.71 -10.91
C TRP A 72 -2.94 -10.71 -11.99
N ASP A 73 -3.90 -11.07 -12.85
CA ASP A 73 -4.47 -10.14 -13.82
C ASP A 73 -5.69 -9.46 -13.20
N VAL A 74 -5.59 -8.15 -12.96
CA VAL A 74 -6.74 -7.35 -12.51
C VAL A 74 -7.85 -7.46 -13.55
N TYR A 75 -9.07 -7.72 -13.08
CA TYR A 75 -10.27 -7.79 -13.89
C TYR A 75 -11.39 -6.96 -13.25
N LEU A 76 -12.37 -6.56 -14.07
CA LEU A 76 -13.50 -5.77 -13.61
C LEU A 76 -14.75 -6.63 -13.45
N ILE A 77 -15.58 -6.30 -12.45
CA ILE A 77 -16.90 -6.90 -12.24
C ILE A 77 -17.99 -5.82 -12.13
N ASN A 78 -19.23 -6.14 -12.51
CA ASN A 78 -20.41 -5.29 -12.27
C ASN A 78 -21.05 -5.60 -10.90
N ASP A 79 -22.19 -4.95 -10.61
CA ASP A 79 -22.95 -5.14 -9.36
C ASP A 79 -23.53 -6.57 -9.24
N GLU A 80 -23.70 -7.27 -10.35
CA GLU A 80 -24.11 -8.68 -10.42
C GLU A 80 -22.94 -9.68 -10.31
N PHE A 81 -21.70 -9.20 -10.12
CA PHE A 81 -20.46 -9.98 -10.08
C PHE A 81 -20.07 -10.66 -11.41
N ASP A 82 -20.68 -10.25 -12.52
CA ASP A 82 -20.27 -10.66 -13.85
C ASP A 82 -19.03 -9.89 -14.30
N ARG A 83 -18.14 -10.54 -15.05
CA ARG A 83 -16.97 -9.89 -15.63
C ARG A 83 -17.39 -8.90 -16.70
N VAL A 84 -16.81 -7.70 -16.65
CA VAL A 84 -17.04 -6.63 -17.63
C VAL A 84 -15.71 -6.08 -18.16
N GLU A 85 -15.75 -5.49 -19.35
CA GLU A 85 -14.55 -4.91 -20.00
C GLU A 85 -14.24 -3.50 -19.51
N LYS A 86 -15.24 -2.77 -19.00
CA LYS A 86 -15.11 -1.38 -18.56
C LYS A 86 -16.18 -1.02 -17.53
N ASP A 87 -15.97 0.12 -16.86
CA ASP A 87 -16.94 0.75 -15.95
C ASP A 87 -17.41 -0.16 -14.79
N GLY A 88 -16.55 -1.09 -14.35
CA GLY A 88 -16.80 -2.01 -13.23
C GLY A 88 -15.83 -1.84 -12.06
N TYR A 89 -16.08 -2.57 -10.97
CA TYR A 89 -15.21 -2.66 -9.80
C TYR A 89 -13.94 -3.48 -10.12
N SER A 90 -12.78 -2.93 -9.78
CA SER A 90 -11.48 -3.59 -9.97
C SER A 90 -11.22 -4.64 -8.90
N VAL A 91 -11.06 -5.90 -9.30
CA VAL A 91 -10.65 -6.97 -8.39
C VAL A 91 -9.13 -7.08 -8.40
N ASP A 92 -8.52 -6.54 -7.35
CA ASP A 92 -7.07 -6.45 -7.18
C ASP A 92 -6.45 -7.73 -6.59
N ALA A 93 -5.12 -7.85 -6.65
CA ALA A 93 -4.44 -9.10 -6.37
C ALA A 93 -4.64 -9.58 -4.94
N PHE A 94 -4.98 -10.86 -4.80
CA PHE A 94 -4.82 -11.63 -3.58
C PHE A 94 -3.85 -12.77 -3.85
N PHE A 95 -2.59 -12.59 -3.45
CA PHE A 95 -1.55 -13.59 -3.68
C PHE A 95 -1.68 -14.75 -2.70
N ARG A 96 -1.19 -15.94 -3.06
CA ARG A 96 -1.12 -17.10 -2.18
C ARG A 96 -0.41 -16.79 -0.87
N TYR A 97 0.57 -15.89 -0.91
CA TYR A 97 1.29 -15.43 0.27
C TYR A 97 0.39 -14.64 1.24
N ASP A 98 -0.65 -13.95 0.74
CA ASP A 98 -1.63 -13.20 1.55
C ASP A 98 -2.48 -14.09 2.47
N TRP A 99 -2.52 -15.42 2.24
CA TRP A 99 -3.13 -16.39 3.17
C TRP A 99 -2.34 -16.57 4.47
N LYS A 100 -1.03 -16.27 4.49
CA LYS A 100 -0.21 -16.49 5.69
C LYS A 100 -0.57 -15.48 6.78
N PRO A 101 -0.86 -15.92 8.02
CA PRO A 101 -1.04 -15.01 9.14
C PRO A 101 0.18 -14.12 9.34
N LEU A 102 -0.04 -12.89 9.79
CA LEU A 102 1.06 -12.02 10.25
C LEU A 102 1.59 -12.54 11.59
N THR A 103 2.89 -12.67 11.71
CA THR A 103 3.56 -12.96 12.99
C THR A 103 3.71 -11.68 13.83
N ALA A 104 3.93 -11.85 15.14
CA ALA A 104 4.19 -10.71 16.02
C ALA A 104 5.43 -9.90 15.60
N VAL A 105 6.48 -10.56 15.11
CA VAL A 105 7.71 -9.91 14.62
C VAL A 105 7.43 -9.11 13.34
N GLU A 106 6.67 -9.67 12.40
CA GLU A 106 6.24 -8.93 11.20
C GLU A 106 5.40 -7.71 11.57
N ILE A 107 4.48 -7.82 12.52
CA ILE A 107 3.68 -6.68 12.99
C ILE A 107 4.56 -5.61 13.64
N GLN A 108 5.52 -5.99 14.49
CA GLN A 108 6.45 -5.03 15.09
C GLN A 108 7.21 -4.25 14.02
N ARG A 109 7.71 -4.94 12.98
CA ARG A 109 8.41 -4.31 11.85
C ARG A 109 7.46 -3.45 11.02
N ALA A 110 6.26 -3.95 10.72
CA ALA A 110 5.21 -3.23 10.01
C ALA A 110 4.84 -1.90 10.67
N LEU A 111 4.71 -1.89 12.01
CA LEU A 111 4.43 -0.67 12.76
C LEU A 111 5.55 0.38 12.64
N LYS A 112 6.81 -0.05 12.54
CA LYS A 112 7.94 0.84 12.23
C LYS A 112 7.82 1.40 10.82
N LEU A 113 7.62 0.53 9.82
CA LEU A 113 7.48 0.93 8.42
C LEU A 113 6.35 1.94 8.23
N LEU A 114 5.19 1.71 8.85
CA LEU A 114 4.05 2.62 8.83
C LEU A 114 4.40 3.95 9.53
N ALA A 115 5.09 3.93 10.67
CA ALA A 115 5.50 5.16 11.34
C ALA A 115 6.46 5.99 10.46
N TRP A 116 7.42 5.33 9.83
CA TRP A 116 8.40 5.97 8.95
C TRP A 116 7.76 6.55 7.69
N SER A 117 6.89 5.79 7.01
CA SER A 117 6.19 6.27 5.82
C SER A 117 5.32 7.48 6.15
N ARG A 118 4.62 7.48 7.29
CA ARG A 118 3.85 8.65 7.72
C ARG A 118 4.74 9.85 8.04
N SER A 119 5.86 9.62 8.72
CA SER A 119 6.82 10.69 9.00
C SER A 119 7.36 11.31 7.71
N ASP A 120 7.74 10.49 6.73
CA ASP A 120 8.23 10.98 5.44
C ASP A 120 7.14 11.73 4.66
N LEU A 121 5.88 11.29 4.72
CA LEU A 121 4.74 12.01 4.13
C LEU A 121 4.60 13.40 4.76
N LEU A 122 4.57 13.49 6.09
CA LEU A 122 4.40 14.76 6.80
C LEU A 122 5.56 15.72 6.54
N ILE A 123 6.80 15.22 6.52
CA ILE A 123 7.98 16.02 6.15
C ILE A 123 7.87 16.54 4.70
N THR A 124 7.37 15.71 3.78
CA THR A 124 7.24 16.08 2.36
C THR A 124 6.27 17.27 2.17
N VAL A 125 5.26 17.40 3.03
CA VAL A 125 4.25 18.48 2.95
C VAL A 125 4.45 19.57 4.02
N GLU A 126 5.53 19.50 4.79
CA GLU A 126 5.82 20.46 5.84
C GLU A 126 6.08 21.85 5.25
N GLY A 127 5.45 22.88 5.83
CA GLY A 127 5.65 24.27 5.41
C GLY A 127 4.93 24.69 4.12
N LEU A 128 4.16 23.80 3.49
CA LEU A 128 3.31 24.18 2.36
C LEU A 128 2.19 25.13 2.81
N SER A 129 1.93 26.17 2.02
CA SER A 129 0.78 27.05 2.23
C SER A 129 -0.53 26.37 1.83
N ASP A 130 -1.66 26.87 2.35
CA ASP A 130 -2.99 26.41 1.95
C ASP A 130 -3.21 26.53 0.43
N GLU A 131 -2.64 27.57 -0.19
CA GLU A 131 -2.70 27.74 -1.65
C GLU A 131 -1.98 26.60 -2.38
N LYS A 132 -0.77 26.23 -1.95
CA LYS A 132 -0.01 25.13 -2.55
C LYS A 132 -0.65 23.78 -2.28
N LEU A 133 -1.21 23.56 -1.09
CA LEU A 133 -1.93 22.33 -0.75
C LEU A 133 -3.17 22.12 -1.62
N ASN A 134 -3.87 23.21 -1.98
CA ASN A 134 -5.11 23.17 -2.75
C ASN A 134 -4.92 23.46 -4.26
N GLN A 135 -3.69 23.67 -4.72
CA GLN A 135 -3.38 23.88 -6.12
C GLN A 135 -3.78 22.65 -6.96
N THR A 136 -4.41 22.89 -8.11
CA THR A 136 -4.74 21.87 -9.11
C THR A 136 -3.68 21.83 -10.21
N TYR A 137 -3.42 20.64 -10.76
CA TYR A 137 -2.44 20.43 -11.83
C TYR A 137 -3.12 19.79 -13.05
N LEU A 138 -2.70 20.18 -14.25
CA LEU A 138 -3.27 19.64 -15.48
C LEU A 138 -2.98 18.14 -15.59
N GLY A 139 -4.02 17.35 -15.82
CA GLY A 139 -3.92 15.89 -15.90
C GLY A 139 -3.93 15.16 -14.55
N GLU A 140 -3.91 15.91 -13.44
CA GLU A 140 -3.98 15.34 -12.10
C GLU A 140 -5.42 15.30 -11.59
N ARG A 141 -5.81 14.17 -10.99
CA ARG A 141 -7.14 13.99 -10.41
C ARG A 141 -7.32 14.82 -9.13
N TRP A 142 -6.25 15.01 -8.36
CA TRP A 142 -6.29 15.58 -7.02
C TRP A 142 -5.20 16.62 -6.81
N SER A 143 -5.49 17.61 -5.95
CA SER A 143 -4.48 18.45 -5.32
C SER A 143 -3.70 17.65 -4.25
N ILE A 144 -2.63 18.23 -3.70
CA ILE A 144 -1.88 17.60 -2.60
C ILE A 144 -2.82 17.31 -1.41
N SER A 145 -3.66 18.27 -1.03
CA SER A 145 -4.70 18.11 0.00
C SER A 145 -5.66 16.94 -0.32
N GLY A 146 -6.07 16.81 -1.59
CA GLY A 146 -6.89 15.70 -2.06
C GLY A 146 -6.18 14.34 -1.94
N ILE A 147 -4.89 14.27 -2.28
CA ILE A 147 -4.07 13.05 -2.13
C ILE A 147 -3.95 12.67 -0.65
N LEU A 148 -3.68 13.62 0.25
CA LEU A 148 -3.63 13.36 1.70
C LEU A 148 -4.96 12.78 2.21
N GLY A 149 -6.09 13.37 1.78
CA GLY A 149 -7.42 12.87 2.11
C GLY A 149 -7.68 11.47 1.54
N HIS A 150 -7.16 11.17 0.35
CA HIS A 150 -7.27 9.87 -0.31
C HIS A 150 -6.49 8.78 0.43
N ILE A 151 -5.24 9.04 0.85
CA ILE A 151 -4.43 8.11 1.66
C ILE A 151 -5.18 7.73 2.95
N GLY A 152 -5.64 8.73 3.71
CA GLY A 152 -6.40 8.48 4.94
C GLY A 152 -7.71 7.72 4.69
N GLY A 153 -8.40 8.02 3.59
CA GLY A 153 -9.61 7.29 3.21
C GLY A 153 -9.36 5.82 2.85
N ALA A 154 -8.27 5.54 2.14
CA ALA A 154 -7.90 4.19 1.70
C ALA A 154 -7.61 3.26 2.88
N GLU A 155 -6.85 3.70 3.89
CA GLU A 155 -6.60 2.89 5.09
C GLU A 155 -7.89 2.54 5.85
N SER A 156 -8.83 3.49 5.94
CA SER A 156 -10.14 3.24 6.57
C SER A 156 -10.92 2.22 5.75
N TRP A 157 -10.88 2.33 4.42
CA TRP A 157 -11.53 1.39 3.52
C TRP A 157 -10.93 -0.01 3.62
N TYR A 158 -9.59 -0.14 3.72
CA TYR A 158 -8.94 -1.45 3.93
C TYR A 158 -9.37 -2.11 5.25
N LEU A 159 -9.45 -1.34 6.34
CA LEU A 159 -9.92 -1.85 7.64
C LEU A 159 -11.40 -2.28 7.60
N ASP A 160 -12.23 -1.55 6.85
CA ASP A 160 -13.63 -1.89 6.63
C ASP A 160 -13.79 -3.26 5.96
N ARG A 161 -12.86 -3.66 5.09
CA ARG A 161 -12.87 -4.98 4.45
C ARG A 161 -12.75 -6.17 5.42
N LEU A 162 -12.32 -5.92 6.67
CA LEU A 162 -12.32 -6.92 7.75
C LEU A 162 -13.35 -6.61 8.85
N GLY A 163 -14.21 -5.61 8.65
CA GLY A 163 -15.16 -5.14 9.67
C GLY A 163 -14.48 -4.43 10.84
N LEU A 164 -13.33 -3.82 10.62
CA LEU A 164 -12.49 -3.21 11.67
C LEU A 164 -12.45 -1.68 11.61
N ALA A 165 -13.11 -1.07 10.63
CA ALA A 165 -13.23 0.38 10.53
C ALA A 165 -14.26 0.94 11.51
N PHE A 166 -14.09 2.20 11.88
CA PHE A 166 -15.15 2.97 12.53
C PHE A 166 -16.21 3.42 11.49
N PRO A 167 -17.41 3.84 11.92
CA PRO A 167 -18.47 4.30 11.01
C PRO A 167 -17.99 5.42 10.07
N ARG A 168 -18.47 5.42 8.82
CA ARG A 168 -18.05 6.40 7.80
C ARG A 168 -18.23 7.86 8.25
N GLN A 169 -19.26 8.14 9.04
CA GLN A 169 -19.56 9.48 9.56
C GLN A 169 -18.50 9.98 10.55
N GLU A 170 -17.70 9.07 11.11
CA GLU A 170 -16.61 9.39 12.02
C GLU A 170 -15.27 9.63 11.30
N VAL A 171 -15.20 9.44 9.98
CA VAL A 171 -14.00 9.75 9.17
C VAL A 171 -13.91 11.27 9.03
N PRO A 172 -12.84 11.93 9.51
CA PRO A 172 -12.70 13.38 9.40
C PRO A 172 -12.69 13.84 7.94
N GLU A 173 -13.27 15.00 7.64
CA GLU A 173 -13.18 15.62 6.31
C GLU A 173 -11.81 16.24 6.08
N GLU A 174 -11.25 16.89 7.11
CA GLU A 174 -9.94 17.53 7.07
C GLU A 174 -8.82 16.47 6.88
N PRO A 175 -7.98 16.60 5.84
CA PRO A 175 -7.01 15.56 5.46
C PRO A 175 -6.02 15.14 6.56
N PHE A 176 -5.45 16.08 7.32
CA PHE A 176 -4.44 15.76 8.33
C PHE A 176 -5.06 15.04 9.53
N ALA A 177 -6.20 15.50 10.02
CA ALA A 177 -6.98 14.85 11.05
C ALA A 177 -7.44 13.44 10.61
N ARG A 178 -7.82 13.28 9.34
CA ARG A 178 -8.15 11.97 8.76
C ARG A 178 -6.95 11.04 8.79
N LEU A 179 -5.80 11.50 8.30
CA LEU A 179 -4.55 10.74 8.32
C LEU A 179 -4.23 10.27 9.74
N GLU A 180 -4.26 11.17 10.72
CA GLU A 180 -3.98 10.86 12.11
C GLU A 180 -4.95 9.81 12.68
N LYS A 181 -6.26 10.08 12.61
CA LYS A 181 -7.29 9.22 13.22
C LYS A 181 -7.28 7.81 12.62
N VAL A 182 -7.21 7.70 11.29
CA VAL A 182 -7.24 6.39 10.61
C VAL A 182 -5.98 5.59 10.90
N ARG A 183 -4.79 6.24 10.85
CA ARG A 183 -3.53 5.55 11.15
C ARG A 183 -3.46 5.10 12.60
N ALA A 184 -4.02 5.87 13.54
CA ALA A 184 -4.13 5.46 14.94
C ALA A 184 -4.97 4.17 15.10
N LEU A 185 -6.09 4.07 14.37
CA LEU A 185 -6.87 2.83 14.34
C LEU A 185 -6.06 1.67 13.76
N LEU A 186 -5.40 1.84 12.61
CA LEU A 186 -4.59 0.77 12.01
C LEU A 186 -3.50 0.28 12.96
N LYS A 187 -2.77 1.20 13.62
CA LYS A 187 -1.70 0.88 14.58
C LYS A 187 -2.20 0.13 15.82
N THR A 188 -3.41 0.44 16.30
CA THR A 188 -4.00 -0.24 17.47
C THR A 188 -4.67 -1.57 17.12
N THR A 189 -5.10 -1.73 15.88
CA THR A 189 -5.73 -2.95 15.36
C THR A 189 -4.71 -4.01 14.96
N LEU A 190 -3.62 -3.64 14.27
CA LEU A 190 -2.63 -4.59 13.75
C LEU A 190 -2.09 -5.59 14.79
N PRO A 191 -1.68 -5.19 16.02
CA PRO A 191 -1.23 -6.13 17.06
C PRO A 191 -2.25 -7.22 17.41
N LYS A 192 -3.55 -6.90 17.34
CA LYS A 192 -4.64 -7.83 17.66
C LYS A 192 -4.85 -8.89 16.57
N LEU A 193 -4.26 -8.69 15.39
CA LEU A 193 -4.35 -9.59 14.23
C LEU A 193 -3.17 -10.57 14.14
N ALA A 194 -2.24 -10.55 15.11
CA ALA A 194 -1.13 -11.50 15.16
C ALA A 194 -1.65 -12.95 15.17
N GLY A 195 -1.19 -13.77 14.22
CA GLY A 195 -1.61 -15.16 14.08
C GLY A 195 -3.04 -15.36 13.55
N SER A 196 -3.78 -14.29 13.25
CA SER A 196 -5.13 -14.38 12.69
C SER A 196 -5.09 -15.07 11.32
N LYS A 197 -5.94 -16.09 11.16
CA LYS A 197 -6.16 -16.80 9.88
C LYS A 197 -7.38 -16.26 9.13
N GLN A 198 -7.92 -15.12 9.56
CA GLN A 198 -9.10 -14.51 8.96
C GLN A 198 -8.84 -14.14 7.50
N VAL A 199 -9.71 -14.62 6.61
CA VAL A 199 -9.82 -14.16 5.22
C VAL A 199 -11.29 -13.93 4.94
N VAL A 200 -11.63 -12.75 4.42
CA VAL A 200 -13.02 -12.35 4.13
C VAL A 200 -13.12 -12.05 2.64
N GLY A 201 -14.18 -12.54 2.00
CA GLY A 201 -14.54 -12.18 0.63
C GLY A 201 -15.54 -11.02 0.64
N ILE A 202 -15.23 -9.92 -0.03
CA ILE A 202 -16.09 -8.74 -0.17
C ILE A 202 -15.92 -8.20 -1.59
N ASP A 203 -17.02 -7.89 -2.26
CA ASP A 203 -17.02 -7.28 -3.60
C ASP A 203 -16.16 -8.08 -4.61
N GLY A 204 -16.24 -9.41 -4.56
CA GLY A 204 -15.51 -10.32 -5.46
C GLY A 204 -14.02 -10.47 -5.15
N GLU A 205 -13.54 -9.86 -4.06
CA GLU A 205 -12.13 -9.80 -3.67
C GLU A 205 -11.90 -10.41 -2.29
N PHE A 206 -10.78 -11.12 -2.13
CA PHE A 206 -10.35 -11.61 -0.81
C PHE A 206 -9.49 -10.59 -0.07
N TRP A 207 -9.69 -10.55 1.25
CA TRP A 207 -9.03 -9.65 2.18
C TRP A 207 -8.49 -10.40 3.39
N SER A 208 -7.23 -10.14 3.73
CA SER A 208 -6.55 -10.67 4.91
C SER A 208 -5.77 -9.56 5.62
N PRO A 209 -5.38 -9.73 6.90
CA PRO A 209 -4.51 -8.78 7.58
C PRO A 209 -3.21 -8.48 6.81
N ARG A 210 -2.65 -9.50 6.14
CA ARG A 210 -1.43 -9.35 5.35
C ARG A 210 -1.65 -8.50 4.10
N LYS A 211 -2.75 -8.71 3.38
CA LYS A 211 -3.10 -7.87 2.22
C LYS A 211 -3.36 -6.42 2.62
N ILE A 212 -4.09 -6.18 3.72
CA ILE A 212 -4.28 -4.81 4.26
C ILE A 212 -2.94 -4.12 4.46
N LEU A 213 -2.00 -4.81 5.12
CA LEU A 213 -0.68 -4.24 5.39
C LEU A 213 0.10 -3.95 4.09
N ARG A 214 0.09 -4.89 3.13
CA ARG A 214 0.72 -4.72 1.81
C ARG A 214 0.16 -3.49 1.09
N ARG A 215 -1.17 -3.35 1.04
CA ARG A 215 -1.85 -2.24 0.37
C ARG A 215 -1.63 -0.90 1.07
N ALA A 216 -1.72 -0.85 2.41
CA ALA A 216 -1.50 0.38 3.16
C ALA A 216 -0.08 0.96 2.97
N LEU A 217 0.95 0.11 3.05
CA LEU A 217 2.35 0.55 2.88
C LEU A 217 2.70 0.87 1.43
N TRP A 218 2.19 0.11 0.46
CA TRP A 218 2.35 0.44 -0.96
C TRP A 218 1.69 1.79 -1.27
N HIS A 219 0.41 1.94 -0.92
CA HIS A 219 -0.42 3.09 -1.30
C HIS A 219 0.13 4.40 -0.75
N GLU A 220 0.46 4.47 0.54
CA GLU A 220 1.03 5.69 1.12
C GLU A 220 2.39 6.04 0.49
N ARG A 221 3.26 5.04 0.28
CA ARG A 221 4.59 5.30 -0.32
C ARG A 221 4.49 5.73 -1.79
N ASP A 222 3.59 5.15 -2.57
CA ASP A 222 3.33 5.57 -3.95
C ASP A 222 2.85 7.03 -3.99
N HIS A 223 1.90 7.39 -3.12
CA HIS A 223 1.39 8.76 -3.05
C HIS A 223 2.38 9.78 -2.50
N ILE A 224 3.36 9.37 -1.68
CA ILE A 224 4.49 10.25 -1.33
C ILE A 224 5.28 10.62 -2.58
N GLU A 225 5.59 9.67 -3.46
CA GLU A 225 6.28 9.96 -4.72
C GLU A 225 5.39 10.77 -5.68
N HIS A 226 4.07 10.55 -5.66
CA HIS A 226 3.13 11.40 -6.40
C HIS A 226 3.20 12.85 -5.92
N ILE A 227 3.10 13.09 -4.62
CA ILE A 227 3.18 14.45 -4.04
C ILE A 227 4.52 15.11 -4.40
N ARG A 228 5.64 14.38 -4.33
CA ARG A 228 6.96 14.92 -4.71
C ARG A 228 7.05 15.37 -6.15
N LYS A 229 6.27 14.79 -7.08
CA LYS A 229 6.21 15.24 -8.48
C LYS A 229 5.40 16.53 -8.66
N LEU A 230 4.52 16.85 -7.70
CA LEU A 230 3.70 18.07 -7.71
C LEU A 230 4.38 19.25 -7.02
N LEU A 231 5.43 19.00 -6.24
CA LEU A 231 6.24 20.01 -5.58
C LEU A 231 7.15 20.72 -6.58
#